data_AF-A0A919F8X6-F1
#
_entry.id   AF-A0A919F8X6-F1
#
_cell.length_a   1.000
_cell.length_b   1.000
_cell.length_c   1.000
_cell.angle_alpha   90.00
_cell.angle_beta   90.00
_cell.angle_gamma   90.00
#
_symmetry.space_group_name_H-M   'P 1'
#
loop_
_entity.id
_entity.type
_entity.pdbx_description
1 polymer ?
#
loop_
_entity_poly.entity_id
_entity_poly.type
_entity_poly.pdbx_seq_one_letter_code
_entity_poly.pdbx_strand_id
1 'polypeptide(L)'
;MVDLDSDPAKLLAVVEVGKQQLITRGALTTFSLANDVSKYFAILPALFAAAIPSMAALNVMQLSSPRNAVLAALVFNALIIPALIPLALRGVRFRPAGATALLRRNMLVYGVGGVLLPFAGIKLIDMALAALVGA
;
A
#
# COMPACT_ATOMS: atom_id res chain seq x y z
N MET A 1 2.77 26.67 -19.30
CA MET A 1 4.22 26.74 -18.98
C MET A 1 4.86 27.42 -20.17
N VAL A 2 5.46 28.60 -19.97
CA VAL A 2 6.10 29.37 -21.05
C VAL A 2 7.56 28.94 -21.09
N ASP A 3 8.05 28.50 -22.24
CA ASP A 3 9.48 28.23 -22.44
C ASP A 3 10.21 29.57 -22.48
N LEU A 4 10.92 29.90 -21.41
CA LEU A 4 11.62 31.17 -21.26
C LEU A 4 12.96 31.20 -22.01
N ASP A 5 13.46 30.04 -22.45
CA ASP A 5 14.82 29.89 -22.97
C ASP A 5 14.87 29.32 -24.40
N SER A 6 13.71 29.04 -25.02
CA SER A 6 13.57 28.57 -26.41
C SER A 6 14.49 27.40 -26.78
N ASP A 7 14.74 26.49 -25.83
CA ASP A 7 15.67 25.37 -26.02
C ASP A 7 14.88 24.05 -26.19
N PRO A 8 14.92 23.41 -27.39
CA PRO A 8 14.21 22.17 -27.65
C PRO A 8 14.61 21.01 -26.72
N ALA A 9 15.80 21.04 -26.10
CA ALA A 9 16.21 20.05 -25.11
C ALA A 9 15.40 20.12 -23.82
N LYS A 10 14.84 21.29 -23.45
CA LYS A 10 14.01 21.46 -22.26
C LYS A 10 12.69 20.71 -22.36
N LEU A 11 12.16 20.52 -23.57
CA LEU A 11 10.95 19.72 -23.77
C LEU A 11 11.13 18.28 -23.30
N LEU A 12 12.33 17.69 -23.49
CA LEU A 12 12.63 16.35 -23.00
C LEU A 12 12.61 16.30 -21.46
N ALA A 13 13.20 17.30 -20.80
CA ALA A 13 13.21 17.38 -19.34
C ALA A 13 11.77 17.51 -18.76
N VAL A 14 10.91 18.31 -19.41
CA VAL A 14 9.50 18.45 -19.01
C VAL A 14 8.74 17.13 -19.15
N VAL A 15 8.94 16.42 -20.27
CA VAL A 15 8.31 15.11 -20.50
C VAL A 15 8.80 14.08 -19.47
N GLU A 16 10.08 14.11 -19.10
CA GLU A 16 10.64 13.20 -18.11
C GLU A 16 10.05 13.41 -16.71
N VAL A 17 9.95 14.67 -16.26
CA VAL A 17 9.28 15.02 -15.00
C VAL A 17 7.81 14.56 -15.02
N GLY A 18 7.09 14.81 -16.12
CA GLY A 18 5.71 14.35 -16.27
C GLY A 18 5.56 12.82 -16.18
N LYS A 19 6.45 12.07 -16.84
CA LYS A 19 6.49 10.60 -16.74
C LYS A 19 6.74 10.13 -15.32
N GLN A 20 7.70 10.74 -14.62
CA GLN A 20 8.01 10.37 -13.24
C GLN A 20 6.82 10.61 -12.30
N GLN A 21 6.10 11.73 -12.44
CA GLN A 21 4.90 12.02 -11.66
C GLN A 21 3.79 11.00 -11.92
N LEU A 22 3.51 10.69 -13.19
CA LEU A 22 2.50 9.71 -13.58
C LEU A 22 2.81 8.31 -13.04
N ILE A 23 4.06 7.86 -13.17
CA ILE A 23 4.48 6.54 -12.70
C ILE A 23 4.43 6.45 -11.17
N THR A 24 4.88 7.49 -10.48
CA THR A 24 4.82 7.54 -9.01
C THR A 24 3.39 7.46 -8.53
N ARG A 25 2.47 8.21 -9.15
CA ARG A 25 1.05 8.15 -8.83
C ARG A 25 0.47 6.75 -9.08
N GLY A 26 0.78 6.13 -10.22
CA GLY A 26 0.33 4.78 -10.55
C GLY A 26 0.85 3.71 -9.60
N ALA A 27 2.08 3.85 -9.12
CA ALA A 27 2.66 2.96 -8.11
C ALA A 27 1.95 3.08 -6.77
N LEU A 28 1.71 4.31 -6.30
CA LEU A 28 1.02 4.57 -5.04
C LEU A 28 -0.44 4.09 -5.07
N THR A 29 -1.16 4.30 -6.19
CA THR A 29 -2.54 3.79 -6.32
C THR A 29 -2.58 2.27 -6.32
N THR A 30 -1.65 1.63 -7.02
CA THR A 30 -1.52 0.17 -7.03
C THR A 30 -1.27 -0.37 -5.62
N PHE A 31 -0.30 0.22 -4.92
CA PHE A 31 0.03 -0.18 -3.55
C PHE A 31 -1.16 0.02 -2.61
N SER A 32 -1.82 1.19 -2.67
CA SER A 32 -2.95 1.51 -1.81
C SER A 32 -4.13 0.56 -2.02
N LEU A 33 -4.42 0.22 -3.28
CA LEU A 33 -5.49 -0.72 -3.61
C LEU A 33 -5.16 -2.14 -3.13
N ALA A 34 -3.92 -2.59 -3.36
CA ALA A 34 -3.46 -3.89 -2.90
C ALA A 34 -3.50 -4.01 -1.36
N ASN A 35 -3.19 -2.93 -0.65
CA ASN A 35 -3.24 -2.86 0.81
C ASN A 35 -4.64 -3.07 1.38
N ASP A 36 -5.69 -2.64 0.68
CA ASP A 36 -7.06 -2.83 1.15
C ASP A 36 -7.47 -4.30 1.22
N VAL A 37 -6.86 -5.18 0.40
CA VAL A 37 -7.06 -6.63 0.49
C VAL A 37 -6.76 -7.12 1.90
N SER A 38 -5.58 -6.79 2.43
CA SER A 38 -5.14 -7.21 3.77
C SER A 38 -6.04 -6.65 4.87
N LYS A 39 -6.54 -5.42 4.72
CA LYS A 39 -7.49 -4.82 5.67
C LYS A 39 -8.80 -5.60 5.72
N TYR A 40 -9.33 -6.05 4.59
CA TYR A 40 -10.54 -6.87 4.57
C TYR A 40 -10.33 -8.20 5.30
N PHE A 41 -9.17 -8.85 5.11
CA PHE A 41 -8.82 -10.08 5.85
C PHE A 41 -8.65 -9.86 7.36
N ALA A 42 -8.32 -8.65 7.82
CA ALA A 42 -8.27 -8.32 9.24
C ALA A 42 -9.67 -8.05 9.82
N ILE A 43 -10.46 -7.24 9.12
CA ILE A 43 -11.68 -6.62 9.67
C ILE A 43 -12.90 -7.53 9.50
N LEU A 44 -13.07 -8.19 8.35
CA LEU A 44 -14.26 -9.01 8.09
C LEU A 44 -14.43 -10.16 9.08
N PRO A 45 -13.39 -10.98 9.39
CA PRO A 45 -13.53 -12.03 10.38
C PRO A 45 -13.81 -11.44 11.77
N ALA A 46 -13.12 -10.36 12.13
CA ALA A 46 -13.28 -9.71 13.43
C ALA A 46 -14.72 -9.23 13.67
N LEU A 47 -15.34 -8.59 12.68
CA LEU A 47 -16.69 -8.03 12.82
C LEU A 47 -17.78 -9.10 12.73
N PHE A 48 -17.61 -10.10 11.88
CA PHE A 48 -18.71 -10.99 11.49
C PHE A 48 -18.59 -12.42 12.00
N ALA A 49 -17.44 -12.89 12.50
CA ALA A 49 -17.29 -14.28 12.92
C ALA A 49 -18.25 -14.70 14.05
N ALA A 50 -18.70 -13.76 14.90
CA ALA A 50 -19.68 -14.04 15.94
C ALA A 50 -21.08 -14.35 15.39
N ALA A 51 -21.48 -13.69 14.29
CA ALA A 51 -22.79 -13.88 13.66
C ALA A 51 -22.74 -14.92 12.53
N ILE A 52 -21.60 -15.03 11.84
CA ILE A 52 -21.37 -15.89 10.68
C ILE A 52 -20.06 -16.66 10.95
N PRO A 53 -20.13 -17.85 11.60
CA PRO A 53 -18.94 -18.61 11.98
C PRO A 53 -18.02 -18.97 10.81
N SER A 54 -18.56 -19.11 9.60
CA SER A 54 -17.76 -19.36 8.39
C SER A 54 -16.80 -18.21 8.05
N MET A 55 -17.05 -16.98 8.52
CA MET A 55 -16.13 -15.86 8.36
C MET A 55 -14.84 -16.04 9.19
N ALA A 56 -14.83 -16.88 10.22
CA ALA A 56 -13.61 -17.18 10.98
C ALA A 56 -12.52 -17.83 10.11
N ALA A 57 -12.90 -18.56 9.06
CA ALA A 57 -11.96 -19.16 8.11
C ALA A 57 -11.16 -18.11 7.33
N LEU A 58 -11.66 -16.88 7.24
CA LEU A 58 -10.95 -15.76 6.61
C LEU A 58 -9.95 -15.08 7.56
N ASN A 59 -9.85 -15.49 8.84
CA ASN A 59 -8.82 -14.99 9.76
C ASN A 59 -7.45 -15.63 9.47
N VAL A 60 -6.93 -15.36 8.26
CA VAL A 60 -5.63 -15.88 7.80
C VAL A 60 -4.49 -15.38 8.69
N MET A 61 -4.62 -14.17 9.25
CA MET A 61 -3.63 -13.58 10.15
C MET A 61 -3.68 -14.13 11.59
N GLN A 62 -4.71 -14.91 11.93
CA GLN A 62 -4.94 -15.43 13.28
C GLN A 62 -4.81 -14.33 14.33
N LEU A 63 -5.52 -13.22 14.14
CA LEU A 63 -5.46 -12.06 15.03
C LEU A 63 -6.02 -12.39 16.42
N SER A 64 -5.46 -11.77 17.45
CA SER A 64 -5.66 -12.14 18.86
C SER A 64 -7.11 -12.00 19.34
N SER A 65 -7.79 -10.90 18.98
CA SER A 65 -9.20 -10.69 19.26
C SER A 65 -9.84 -9.74 18.24
N PRO A 66 -11.18 -9.72 18.12
CA PRO A 66 -11.89 -8.78 17.24
C PRO A 66 -11.52 -7.31 17.49
N ARG A 67 -11.36 -6.94 18.77
CA ARG A 67 -11.00 -5.58 19.17
C ARG A 67 -9.58 -5.25 18.70
N ASN A 68 -8.61 -6.13 18.98
CA ASN A 68 -7.22 -5.91 18.61
C ASN A 68 -7.04 -5.92 17.09
N ALA A 69 -7.81 -6.73 16.35
CA ALA A 69 -7.80 -6.74 14.90
C ALA A 69 -8.20 -5.39 14.28
N VAL A 70 -9.29 -4.79 14.76
CA VAL A 70 -9.76 -3.48 14.30
C VAL A 70 -8.74 -2.39 14.67
N LEU A 71 -8.21 -2.42 15.90
CA LEU A 71 -7.19 -1.46 16.35
C LEU A 71 -5.90 -1.58 15.53
N ALA A 72 -5.40 -2.80 15.31
CA ALA A 72 -4.19 -3.03 14.53
C ALA A 72 -4.34 -2.55 13.09
N ALA A 73 -5.48 -2.81 12.44
CA ALA A 73 -5.78 -2.31 11.10
C ALA A 73 -5.85 -0.77 11.05
N LEU A 74 -6.46 -0.14 12.06
CA LEU A 74 -6.55 1.32 12.17
C LEU A 74 -5.16 1.95 12.34
N VAL A 75 -4.36 1.44 13.28
CA VAL A 75 -3.00 1.94 13.56
C VAL A 75 -2.11 1.73 12.34
N PHE A 76 -2.18 0.57 11.68
CA PHE A 76 -1.43 0.34 10.45
C PHE A 76 -1.76 1.39 9.37
N ASN A 77 -3.05 1.71 9.19
CA ASN A 77 -3.47 2.72 8.23
C ASN A 77 -2.94 4.13 8.58
N ALA A 78 -2.90 4.47 9.86
CA ALA A 78 -2.32 5.72 10.33
C ALA A 78 -0.79 5.80 10.09
N LEU A 79 -0.09 4.66 10.17
CA LEU A 79 1.37 4.59 9.98
C LEU A 79 1.78 4.52 8.50
N ILE A 80 0.98 3.84 7.65
CA ILE A 80 1.37 3.62 6.25
C ILE A 80 1.32 4.91 5.43
N ILE A 81 0.42 5.84 5.74
CA ILE A 81 0.31 7.13 5.06
C ILE A 81 1.62 7.93 5.17
N PRO A 82 2.14 8.27 6.37
CA PRO A 82 3.40 9.00 6.50
C PRO A 82 4.60 8.19 5.97
N ALA A 83 4.59 6.86 6.08
CA ALA A 83 5.63 6.02 5.51
C ALA A 83 5.74 6.10 3.98
N LEU A 84 4.64 6.41 3.28
CA LEU A 84 4.61 6.58 1.82
C LEU A 84 4.92 8.01 1.36
N ILE A 85 4.92 9.01 2.24
CA ILE A 85 5.25 10.41 1.88
C ILE A 85 6.64 10.53 1.24
N PRO A 86 7.72 9.93 1.78
CA PRO A 86 9.04 10.00 1.16
C PRO A 86 9.06 9.42 -0.26
N LEU A 87 8.27 8.37 -0.52
CA LEU A 87 8.15 7.77 -1.86
C LEU A 87 7.40 8.71 -2.80
N ALA A 88 6.35 9.37 -2.33
CA ALA A 88 5.59 10.35 -3.10
C ALA A 88 6.44 11.59 -3.48
N LEU A 89 7.31 12.05 -2.58
CA LEU A 89 8.18 13.21 -2.80
C LEU A 89 9.42 12.90 -3.65
N ARG A 90 10.10 11.77 -3.40
CA ARG A 90 11.29 11.37 -4.17
C ARG A 90 10.94 10.83 -5.55
N GLY A 91 9.73 10.30 -5.70
CA GLY A 91 9.27 9.66 -6.92
C GLY A 91 9.88 8.29 -7.16
N VAL A 92 9.19 7.51 -8.00
CA VAL A 92 9.64 6.19 -8.43
C VAL A 92 10.63 6.33 -9.58
N ARG A 93 11.82 5.76 -9.44
CA ARG A 93 12.84 5.78 -10.51
C ARG A 93 12.30 5.16 -11.80
N PHE A 94 12.22 5.99 -12.83
CA PHE A 94 11.87 5.57 -14.18
C PHE A 94 13.01 4.74 -14.79
N ARG A 95 12.64 3.66 -15.49
CA ARG A 95 13.55 2.92 -16.37
C ARG A 95 12.84 2.76 -17.71
N PRO A 96 13.45 3.21 -18.83
CA PRO A 96 12.85 3.05 -20.15
C PRO A 96 12.57 1.57 -20.44
N ALA A 97 11.31 1.24 -20.68
CA ALA A 97 10.86 -0.10 -21.03
C ALA A 97 9.50 -0.02 -21.76
N GLY A 98 9.12 -1.09 -22.44
CA GLY A 98 7.78 -1.20 -23.04
C GLY A 98 6.67 -1.14 -21.99
N ALA A 99 5.48 -0.70 -22.41
CA ALA A 99 4.33 -0.51 -21.52
C ALA A 99 3.99 -1.76 -20.70
N THR A 100 3.98 -2.95 -21.32
CA THR A 100 3.72 -4.23 -20.65
C THR A 100 4.76 -4.54 -19.57
N ALA A 101 6.04 -4.26 -19.84
CA ALA A 101 7.12 -4.50 -18.89
C ALA A 101 7.02 -3.55 -17.68
N LEU A 102 6.66 -2.28 -17.92
CA LEU A 102 6.41 -1.30 -16.86
C LEU A 102 5.22 -1.70 -15.99
N LEU A 103 4.11 -2.10 -16.60
CA LEU A 103 2.91 -2.57 -15.89
C LEU A 103 3.22 -3.80 -15.02
N ARG A 104 3.88 -4.82 -15.61
CA ARG A 104 4.25 -6.04 -14.88
C ARG A 104 5.15 -5.72 -13.69
N ARG A 105 6.16 -4.87 -13.88
CA ARG A 105 7.05 -4.45 -12.79
C ARG A 105 6.29 -3.69 -11.70
N ASN A 106 5.37 -2.81 -12.07
CA ASN A 106 4.55 -2.07 -11.13
C ASN A 106 3.66 -3.00 -10.29
N MET A 107 2.96 -3.94 -10.95
CA MET A 107 2.14 -4.96 -10.27
C MET A 107 2.99 -5.85 -9.36
N LEU A 108 4.17 -6.30 -9.82
CA LEU A 108 5.03 -7.17 -9.02
C LEU A 108 5.64 -6.46 -7.81
N VAL A 109 6.05 -5.21 -7.93
CA VAL A 109 6.70 -4.50 -6.82
C VAL A 109 5.66 -3.88 -5.89
N TYR A 110 4.76 -3.07 -6.43
CA TYR A 110 3.81 -2.29 -5.64
C TYR A 110 2.50 -3.04 -5.38
N GLY A 111 2.07 -3.92 -6.28
CA GLY A 111 0.91 -4.78 -6.04
C GLY A 111 1.23 -5.86 -5.02
N VAL A 112 2.22 -6.72 -5.29
CA VAL A 112 2.60 -7.78 -4.32
C VAL A 112 3.12 -7.19 -3.01
N GLY A 113 3.95 -6.14 -3.07
CA GLY A 113 4.40 -5.43 -1.87
C GLY A 113 3.23 -4.82 -1.09
N GLY A 114 2.24 -4.27 -1.80
CA GLY A 114 1.02 -3.73 -1.20
C GLY A 114 0.13 -4.78 -0.56
N VAL A 115 0.19 -6.04 -0.97
CA VAL A 115 -0.51 -7.14 -0.27
C VAL A 115 0.31 -7.59 0.94
N LEU A 116 1.58 -7.97 0.73
CA LEU A 116 2.37 -8.67 1.75
C LEU A 116 2.76 -7.79 2.94
N LEU A 117 3.14 -6.53 2.70
CA LEU A 117 3.62 -5.63 3.75
C LEU A 117 2.54 -5.35 4.80
N PRO A 118 1.28 -5.05 4.42
CA PRO A 118 0.19 -4.89 5.40
C PRO A 118 -0.16 -6.14 6.18
N PHE A 119 -0.09 -7.33 5.58
CA PHE A 119 -0.32 -8.59 6.31
C PHE A 119 0.68 -8.72 7.48
N ALA A 120 1.97 -8.49 7.20
CA ALA A 120 3.00 -8.52 8.23
C ALA A 120 2.84 -7.36 9.24
N GLY A 121 2.57 -6.14 8.76
CA GLY A 121 2.43 -4.96 9.59
C GLY A 121 1.26 -5.05 10.58
N ILE A 122 0.07 -5.42 10.10
CA ILE A 122 -1.12 -5.59 10.95
C ILE A 122 -0.87 -6.67 12.00
N LYS A 123 -0.28 -7.81 11.61
CA LYS A 123 0.01 -8.90 12.55
C LYS A 123 1.00 -8.47 13.64
N LEU A 124 2.06 -7.75 13.29
CA LEU A 124 3.02 -7.25 14.26
C LEU A 124 2.40 -6.27 15.25
N ILE A 125 1.50 -5.39 14.77
CA ILE A 125 0.79 -4.46 15.64
C ILE A 125 -0.19 -5.21 16.56
N ASP A 126 -0.94 -6.18 16.05
CA ASP A 126 -1.81 -7.05 16.86
C ASP A 126 -1.03 -7.77 17.96
N MET A 127 0.13 -8.34 17.64
CA MET A 127 1.00 -8.99 18.62
C MET A 127 1.50 -8.02 19.69
N ALA A 128 1.88 -6.80 19.30
CA ALA A 128 2.29 -5.76 20.26
C ALA A 128 1.13 -5.34 21.17
N LEU A 129 -0.08 -5.17 20.62
CA LEU A 129 -1.28 -4.85 21.38
C LEU A 129 -1.64 -5.99 22.34
N ALA A 130 -1.59 -7.24 21.90
CA ALA A 130 -1.85 -8.40 22.74
C ALA A 130 -0.85 -8.50 23.91
N ALA A 131 0.42 -8.18 23.67
CA ALA A 131 1.44 -8.18 24.72
C ALA A 131 1.28 -7.04 25.73
N LEU A 132 0.81 -5.86 25.30
CA LEU A 132 0.70 -4.67 26.14
C LEU A 132 -0.66 -4.54 26.87
N VAL A 133 -1.74 -4.96 26.22
CA VAL A 133 -3.14 -4.69 26.65
C VAL A 133 -3.93 -5.99 26.86
N GLY A 134 -3.37 -7.14 26.49
CA GLY A 134 -4.04 -8.43 26.50
C GLY A 134 -4.81 -8.73 25.20
N ALA A 135 -5.07 -10.02 24.96
CA ALA A 135 -5.89 -10.49 23.84
C ALA A 135 -7.36 -10.09 24.04
#